data_AF-A0A6N9U1I1-F1
#
_entry.id   AF-A0A6N9U1I1-F1
#
_cell.length_a   1.000
_cell.length_b   1.000
_cell.length_c   1.000
_cell.angle_alpha   90.00
_cell.angle_beta   90.00
_cell.angle_gamma   90.00
#
_symmetry.space_group_name_H-M   'P 1'
#
loop_
_entity.id
_entity.type
_entity.pdbx_description
1 polymer ?
#
loop_
_entity_poly.entity_id
_entity_poly.type
_entity_poly.pdbx_seq_one_letter_code
_entity_poly.pdbx_strand_id
1 'polypeptide(L)'
;MARVTQVTERSPMLSAGRSRSAVLASAFVRGTCAAGLGLGAITVLVMVLWISSSSPDSGPGGALHVATGLWLLAHGAELVRTETLSGHPAPVATVPLLLTVLPLWLAYRAGRDSTESGGDEDPAGRRSAVGVCCAVSAGYLLVVLGVAAYARNSGLPAERASLGFPAAVVVVLVVAAGVWASRGRPWGPVLAWAPLRVQEAVARARFRAGLEAALRAAAAGVAMLLGGGALLVAVALVWQAGEVQESFLTLAGHWAGRICVLLLALAFVPNAAMWAASYGLGPGFALGTASTATPLTFGGHPALPDFPLLAAVPAQGPGTAANWASVAVPLAAGLVLARFTARAAVPVSGSREGAWGAGGT
;
A
#
# COMPACT_ATOMS: atom_id res chain seq x y z
N MET A 1 11.42 -23.30 71.24
CA MET A 1 10.28 -22.70 70.51
C MET A 1 10.81 -22.08 69.22
N ALA A 2 10.74 -22.81 68.10
CA ALA A 2 11.16 -22.32 66.80
C ALA A 2 9.96 -21.62 66.12
N ARG A 3 10.07 -20.32 65.86
CA ARG A 3 9.09 -19.55 65.10
C ARG A 3 9.39 -19.75 63.61
N VAL A 4 8.67 -20.66 62.98
CA VAL A 4 8.66 -20.83 61.52
C VAL A 4 7.89 -19.65 60.92
N THR A 5 8.61 -18.72 60.30
CA THR A 5 8.01 -17.66 59.47
C THR A 5 7.55 -18.27 58.15
N GLN A 6 6.23 -18.44 58.01
CA GLN A 6 5.58 -18.87 56.78
C GLN A 6 5.68 -17.73 55.75
N VAL A 7 6.53 -17.90 54.74
CA VAL A 7 6.59 -17.00 53.58
C VAL A 7 5.38 -17.33 52.71
N THR A 8 4.40 -16.44 52.71
CA THR A 8 3.22 -16.54 51.84
C THR A 8 3.64 -16.19 50.41
N GLU A 9 4.01 -17.19 49.60
CA GLU A 9 4.12 -17.04 48.14
C GLU A 9 2.73 -16.76 47.54
N ARG A 10 2.31 -15.50 47.52
CA ARG A 10 1.13 -15.05 46.77
C ARG A 10 1.49 -14.84 45.30
N SER A 11 1.31 -15.91 44.53
CA SER A 11 0.77 -15.96 43.15
C SER A 11 1.36 -15.03 42.07
N PRO A 12 2.45 -15.44 41.37
CA PRO A 12 2.92 -14.78 40.14
C PRO A 12 1.89 -14.76 38.99
N MET A 13 0.89 -15.65 39.00
CA MET A 13 -0.09 -15.80 37.90
C MET A 13 -1.06 -14.61 37.74
N LEU A 14 -1.44 -13.94 38.83
CA LEU A 14 -2.35 -12.79 38.75
C LEU A 14 -1.67 -11.55 38.15
N SER A 15 -0.36 -11.41 38.38
CA SER A 15 0.45 -10.33 37.81
C SER A 15 0.64 -10.50 36.30
N ALA A 16 0.94 -11.73 35.86
CA ALA A 16 1.17 -12.06 34.45
C ALA A 16 -0.09 -11.91 33.57
N GLY A 17 -1.28 -12.23 34.09
CA GLY A 17 -2.55 -12.02 33.39
C GLY A 17 -2.89 -10.55 33.19
N ARG A 18 -2.64 -9.73 34.23
CA ARG A 18 -2.87 -8.28 34.21
C ARG A 18 -1.88 -7.53 33.32
N SER A 19 -0.63 -7.98 33.22
CA SER A 19 0.35 -7.41 32.30
C SER A 19 -0.02 -7.71 30.83
N ARG A 20 -0.48 -8.93 30.54
CA ARG A 20 -0.91 -9.30 29.17
C ARG A 20 -2.13 -8.49 28.70
N SER A 21 -3.14 -8.34 29.54
CA SER A 21 -4.32 -7.54 29.17
C SER A 21 -3.97 -6.06 28.95
N ALA A 22 -3.07 -5.50 29.77
CA ALA A 22 -2.57 -4.14 29.58
C ALA A 22 -1.80 -3.98 28.26
N VAL A 23 -0.95 -4.94 27.89
CA VAL A 23 -0.24 -4.93 26.59
C VAL A 23 -1.23 -4.96 25.43
N LEU A 24 -2.22 -5.85 25.45
CA LEU A 24 -3.23 -5.94 24.38
C LEU A 24 -4.10 -4.67 24.31
N ALA A 25 -4.49 -4.11 25.45
CA ALA A 25 -5.21 -2.84 25.49
C ALA A 25 -4.39 -1.69 24.90
N SER A 26 -3.10 -1.61 25.24
CA SER A 26 -2.20 -0.60 24.66
C SER A 26 -2.01 -0.75 23.15
N ALA A 27 -1.91 -1.99 22.66
CA ALA A 27 -1.82 -2.31 21.24
C ALA A 27 -3.11 -1.92 20.49
N PHE A 28 -4.28 -2.22 21.08
CA PHE A 28 -5.57 -1.78 20.54
C PHE A 28 -5.65 -0.26 20.41
N VAL A 29 -5.30 0.47 21.48
CA VAL A 29 -5.29 1.94 21.49
C VAL A 29 -4.35 2.49 20.42
N ARG A 30 -3.16 1.89 20.23
CA ARG A 30 -2.23 2.29 19.16
C ARG A 30 -2.82 2.11 17.76
N GLY A 31 -3.55 1.02 17.53
CA GLY A 31 -4.29 0.82 16.28
C GLY A 31 -5.35 1.90 16.05
N THR A 32 -6.13 2.22 17.07
CA THR A 32 -7.13 3.31 17.02
C THR A 32 -6.49 4.68 16.79
N CYS A 33 -5.39 4.99 17.47
CA CYS A 33 -4.65 6.24 17.27
C CYS A 33 -4.07 6.34 15.86
N ALA A 34 -3.51 5.25 15.31
CA ALA A 34 -2.98 5.24 13.96
C ALA A 34 -4.07 5.53 12.91
N ALA A 35 -5.23 4.88 13.02
CA ALA A 35 -6.37 5.16 12.15
C ALA A 35 -6.86 6.60 12.29
N GLY A 36 -7.01 7.09 13.53
CA GLY A 36 -7.44 8.45 13.84
C GLY A 36 -6.49 9.52 13.31
N LEU A 37 -5.17 9.30 13.40
CA LEU A 37 -4.16 10.21 12.83
C LEU A 37 -4.21 10.25 11.30
N GLY A 38 -4.36 9.08 10.65
CA GLY A 38 -4.50 9.01 9.19
C GLY A 38 -5.76 9.72 8.71
N LEU A 39 -6.89 9.48 9.39
CA LEU A 39 -8.16 10.15 9.10
C LEU A 39 -8.06 11.66 9.34
N GLY A 40 -7.52 12.06 10.51
CA GLY A 40 -7.37 13.46 10.89
C GLY A 40 -6.51 14.24 9.91
N ALA A 41 -5.41 13.67 9.42
CA ALA A 41 -4.56 14.31 8.42
C ALA A 41 -5.32 14.60 7.10
N ILE A 42 -6.08 13.63 6.60
CA ILE A 42 -6.90 13.81 5.39
C ILE A 42 -8.02 14.83 5.64
N THR A 43 -8.69 14.74 6.79
CA THR A 43 -9.75 15.68 7.18
C THR A 43 -9.23 17.12 7.26
N VAL A 44 -8.07 17.35 7.88
CA VAL A 44 -7.47 18.69 7.95
C VAL A 44 -7.17 19.22 6.55
N LEU A 45 -6.57 18.40 5.67
CA LEU A 45 -6.29 18.79 4.29
C LEU A 45 -7.58 19.18 3.54
N VAL A 46 -8.60 18.34 3.59
CA VAL A 46 -9.88 18.59 2.92
C VAL A 46 -10.59 19.81 3.49
N MET A 47 -10.60 20.00 4.81
CA MET A 47 -11.21 21.16 5.45
C MET A 47 -10.49 22.46 5.10
N VAL A 48 -9.14 22.47 5.05
CA VAL A 48 -8.37 23.65 4.60
C VAL A 48 -8.72 24.02 3.16
N LEU A 49 -8.81 23.03 2.26
CA LEU A 49 -9.20 23.25 0.87
C LEU A 49 -10.64 23.75 0.74
N TRP A 50 -11.56 23.20 1.54
CA TRP A 50 -12.95 23.62 1.59
C TRP A 50 -13.11 25.05 2.14
N ILE A 51 -12.45 25.40 3.26
CA ILE A 51 -12.46 26.77 3.79
C ILE A 51 -11.90 27.75 2.76
N SER A 52 -10.88 27.34 2.01
CA SER A 52 -10.23 28.17 0.98
C SER A 52 -11.04 28.28 -0.32
N SER A 53 -12.05 27.44 -0.55
CA SER A 53 -12.77 27.41 -1.82
C SER A 53 -13.74 28.56 -2.03
N SER A 54 -14.06 29.33 -0.98
CA SER A 54 -15.02 30.46 -1.02
C SER A 54 -16.42 30.11 -1.57
N SER A 55 -16.69 28.85 -1.87
CA SER A 55 -17.97 28.36 -2.43
C SER A 55 -18.91 27.91 -1.30
N PRO A 56 -20.04 28.60 -1.06
CA PRO A 56 -20.94 28.32 0.06
C PRO A 56 -21.75 27.02 -0.08
N ASP A 57 -21.76 26.42 -1.26
CA ASP A 57 -22.80 25.46 -1.66
C ASP A 57 -22.70 24.09 -0.95
N SER A 58 -21.55 23.79 -0.34
CA SER A 58 -21.37 22.59 0.48
C SER A 58 -21.09 23.00 1.91
N GLY A 59 -21.98 22.69 2.84
CA GLY A 59 -21.71 22.86 4.27
C GLY A 59 -20.52 21.99 4.74
N PRO A 60 -19.99 22.21 5.95
CA PRO A 60 -18.84 21.47 6.49
C PRO A 60 -19.06 19.95 6.53
N GLY A 61 -20.32 19.50 6.63
CA GLY A 61 -20.67 18.07 6.55
C GLY A 61 -20.31 17.43 5.20
N GLY A 62 -20.44 18.16 4.09
CA GLY A 62 -20.03 17.66 2.77
C GLY A 62 -18.52 17.44 2.69
N ALA A 63 -17.73 18.38 3.20
CA ALA A 63 -16.27 18.25 3.27
C ALA A 63 -15.83 17.07 4.14
N LEU A 64 -16.50 16.86 5.28
CA LEU A 64 -16.25 15.69 6.13
C LEU A 64 -16.59 14.38 5.42
N HIS A 65 -17.71 14.29 4.70
CA HIS A 65 -18.04 13.11 3.90
C HIS A 65 -17.01 12.83 2.78
N VAL A 66 -16.48 13.88 2.15
CA VAL A 66 -15.39 13.72 1.16
C VAL A 66 -14.12 13.21 1.84
N ALA A 67 -13.75 13.76 3.00
CA ALA A 67 -12.57 13.31 3.75
C ALA A 67 -12.69 11.85 4.19
N THR A 68 -13.85 11.43 4.72
CA THR A 68 -14.09 10.05 5.13
C THR A 68 -14.11 9.10 3.95
N GLY A 69 -14.76 9.48 2.84
CA GLY A 69 -14.75 8.72 1.59
C GLY A 69 -13.31 8.54 1.07
N LEU A 70 -12.54 9.63 1.00
CA LEU A 70 -11.16 9.60 0.52
C LEU A 70 -10.24 8.74 1.42
N TRP A 71 -10.43 8.79 2.73
CA TRP A 71 -9.72 7.92 3.66
C TRP A 71 -10.12 6.46 3.52
N LEU A 72 -11.41 6.14 3.34
CA LEU A 72 -11.87 4.77 3.07
C LEU A 72 -11.33 4.24 1.73
N LEU A 73 -11.35 5.07 0.68
CA LEU A 73 -10.80 4.75 -0.64
C LEU A 73 -9.29 4.47 -0.56
N ALA A 74 -8.55 5.18 0.31
CA ALA A 74 -7.14 4.91 0.56
C ALA A 74 -6.86 3.53 1.19
N HIS A 75 -7.87 2.88 1.76
CA HIS A 75 -7.78 1.48 2.22
C HIS A 75 -8.24 0.48 1.15
N GLY A 76 -8.66 0.94 -0.02
CA GLY A 76 -9.24 0.12 -1.07
C GLY A 76 -10.73 -0.17 -0.88
N ALA A 77 -11.43 0.57 -0.01
CA ALA A 77 -12.88 0.50 0.01
C ALA A 77 -13.43 1.11 -1.29
N GLU A 78 -14.33 0.40 -1.94
CA GLU A 78 -15.01 0.86 -3.14
C GLU A 78 -16.11 1.82 -2.71
N LEU A 79 -16.11 3.04 -3.23
CA LEU A 79 -17.18 4.00 -2.98
C LEU A 79 -18.19 3.91 -4.11
N VAL A 80 -19.46 4.17 -3.82
CA VAL A 80 -20.52 4.19 -4.84
C VAL A 80 -21.12 5.57 -4.90
N ARG A 81 -21.03 6.25 -6.05
CA ARG A 81 -21.74 7.50 -6.29
C ARG A 81 -23.19 7.19 -6.63
N THR A 82 -24.09 7.53 -5.72
CA THR A 82 -25.53 7.23 -5.85
C THR A 82 -26.25 8.29 -6.69
N GLU A 83 -25.81 9.55 -6.60
CA GLU A 83 -26.39 10.67 -7.32
C GLU A 83 -25.67 10.85 -8.66
N THR A 84 -26.20 10.26 -9.73
CA THR A 84 -25.66 10.44 -11.10
C THR A 84 -26.75 10.95 -12.04
N LEU A 85 -26.34 11.69 -13.08
CA LEU A 85 -27.26 12.18 -14.12
C LEU A 85 -27.98 11.05 -14.86
N SER A 86 -27.39 9.85 -14.88
CA SER A 86 -27.95 8.65 -15.49
C SER A 86 -28.95 7.91 -14.61
N GLY A 87 -29.08 8.29 -13.33
CA GLY A 87 -29.87 7.58 -12.31
C GLY A 87 -29.28 6.24 -11.87
N HIS A 88 -28.17 5.79 -12.47
CA HIS A 88 -27.51 4.54 -12.11
C HIS A 88 -26.34 4.79 -11.15
N PRO A 89 -26.15 3.96 -10.11
CA PRO A 89 -24.99 4.07 -9.23
C PRO A 89 -23.69 3.90 -10.01
N ALA A 90 -22.74 4.81 -9.82
CA ALA A 90 -21.43 4.76 -10.46
C ALA A 90 -20.33 4.42 -9.43
N PRO A 91 -19.60 3.31 -9.60
CA PRO A 91 -18.53 2.95 -8.69
C PRO A 91 -17.34 3.91 -8.82
N VAL A 92 -16.75 4.25 -7.69
CA VAL A 92 -15.51 5.02 -7.53
C VAL A 92 -14.57 4.13 -6.72
N ALA A 93 -13.93 3.19 -7.42
CA ALA A 93 -13.10 2.14 -6.82
C ALA A 93 -11.59 2.34 -7.06
N THR A 94 -11.20 3.32 -7.88
CA THR A 94 -9.78 3.54 -8.21
C THR A 94 -9.05 4.16 -7.02
N VAL A 95 -8.18 3.38 -6.38
CA VAL A 95 -7.44 3.80 -5.19
C VAL A 95 -6.31 4.77 -5.57
N PRO A 96 -6.26 5.99 -5.03
CA PRO A 96 -5.12 6.89 -5.21
C PRO A 96 -3.92 6.36 -4.41
N LEU A 97 -2.98 5.69 -5.09
CA LEU A 97 -1.93 4.90 -4.45
C LEU A 97 -1.02 5.72 -3.53
N LEU A 98 -0.74 6.98 -3.88
CA LEU A 98 0.07 7.85 -3.03
C LEU A 98 -0.62 8.17 -1.71
N LEU A 99 -1.95 8.27 -1.71
CA LEU A 99 -2.72 8.56 -0.51
C LEU A 99 -2.69 7.38 0.48
N THR A 100 -2.54 6.15 -0.01
CA THR A 100 -2.45 4.95 0.83
C THR A 100 -1.18 4.93 1.70
N VAL A 101 -0.13 5.65 1.28
CA VAL A 101 1.18 5.64 1.95
C VAL A 101 1.06 6.04 3.42
N LEU A 102 0.34 7.13 3.72
CA LEU A 102 0.24 7.63 5.09
C LEU A 102 -0.54 6.66 6.02
N PRO A 103 -1.78 6.23 5.72
CA PRO A 103 -2.52 5.28 6.55
C PRO A 103 -1.77 3.96 6.74
N LEU A 104 -1.19 3.40 5.67
CA LEU A 104 -0.46 2.13 5.75
C LEU A 104 0.85 2.26 6.54
N TRP A 105 1.57 3.38 6.41
CA TRP A 105 2.76 3.63 7.22
C TRP A 105 2.43 3.74 8.71
N LEU A 106 1.33 4.43 9.06
CA LEU A 106 0.86 4.52 10.45
C LEU A 106 0.43 3.16 11.01
N ALA A 107 -0.27 2.34 10.21
CA ALA A 107 -0.65 0.97 10.59
C ALA A 107 0.57 0.06 10.79
N TYR A 108 1.55 0.13 9.87
CA TYR A 108 2.82 -0.59 9.98
C TYR A 108 3.56 -0.20 11.26
N ARG A 109 3.68 1.11 11.51
CA ARG A 109 4.34 1.63 12.71
C ARG A 109 3.63 1.21 13.99
N ALA A 110 2.29 1.27 14.02
CA ALA A 110 1.52 0.80 15.16
C ALA A 110 1.76 -0.69 15.46
N GLY A 111 1.83 -1.53 14.42
CA GLY A 111 2.19 -2.95 14.57
C GLY A 111 3.62 -3.14 15.10
N ARG A 112 4.59 -2.44 14.49
CA ARG A 112 6.01 -2.53 14.86
C ARG A 112 6.25 -2.10 16.31
N ASP A 113 5.82 -0.89 16.65
CA ASP A 113 6.10 -0.27 17.95
C ASP A 113 5.43 -1.06 19.09
N SER A 114 4.30 -1.74 18.84
CA SER A 114 3.52 -2.45 19.89
C SER A 114 4.19 -3.72 20.41
N THR A 115 5.33 -4.11 19.83
CA THR A 115 6.09 -5.29 20.24
C THR A 115 7.39 -4.97 20.93
N GLU A 116 7.86 -3.72 20.87
CA GLU A 116 9.11 -3.27 21.51
C GLU A 116 8.99 -3.20 23.05
N SER A 117 7.77 -3.14 23.59
CA SER A 117 7.51 -3.08 25.04
C SER A 117 7.53 -4.45 25.75
N GLY A 118 7.64 -5.56 25.02
CA GLY A 118 7.68 -6.91 25.60
C GLY A 118 9.10 -7.46 25.58
N GLY A 119 9.73 -7.59 26.75
CA GLY A 119 11.10 -8.12 26.88
C GLY A 119 11.29 -9.46 26.17
N ASP A 120 12.48 -9.63 25.61
CA ASP A 120 12.86 -10.65 24.61
C ASP A 120 12.97 -12.10 25.15
N GLU A 121 12.56 -12.36 26.40
CA GLU A 121 12.93 -13.59 27.12
C GLU A 121 11.83 -14.66 27.28
N ASP A 122 10.66 -14.50 26.67
CA ASP A 122 9.54 -15.44 26.88
C ASP A 122 9.29 -16.40 25.68
N PRO A 123 9.46 -17.73 25.82
CA PRO A 123 9.14 -18.73 24.79
C PRO A 123 7.64 -18.77 24.37
N ALA A 124 6.77 -18.04 25.08
CA ALA A 124 5.39 -17.74 24.66
C ALA A 124 5.26 -16.65 23.56
N GLY A 125 6.37 -16.09 23.07
CA GLY A 125 6.43 -14.92 22.18
C GLY A 125 5.61 -15.00 20.89
N ARG A 126 5.36 -16.20 20.33
CA ARG A 126 4.52 -16.37 19.12
C ARG A 126 3.03 -16.11 19.38
N ARG A 127 2.50 -16.58 20.52
CA ARG A 127 1.09 -16.32 20.90
C ARG A 127 0.90 -14.84 21.29
N SER A 128 1.93 -14.23 21.85
CA SER A 128 1.98 -12.78 22.11
C SER A 128 1.96 -11.95 20.82
N ALA A 129 2.71 -12.35 19.78
CA ALA A 129 2.76 -11.69 18.48
C ALA A 129 1.41 -11.60 17.77
N VAL A 130 0.72 -12.74 17.68
CA VAL A 130 -0.61 -12.82 17.05
C VAL A 130 -1.61 -12.00 17.85
N GLY A 131 -1.58 -12.09 19.18
CA GLY A 131 -2.44 -11.28 20.05
C GLY A 131 -2.26 -9.78 19.82
N VAL A 132 -1.02 -9.30 19.76
CA VAL A 132 -0.73 -7.88 19.47
C VAL A 132 -1.18 -7.49 18.07
N CYS A 133 -0.88 -8.30 17.05
CA CYS A 133 -1.33 -8.05 15.67
C CYS A 133 -2.86 -7.95 15.58
N CYS A 134 -3.58 -8.87 16.22
CA CYS A 134 -5.03 -8.86 16.29
C CYS A 134 -5.55 -7.64 17.06
N ALA A 135 -4.94 -7.26 18.18
CA ALA A 135 -5.36 -6.11 18.98
C ALA A 135 -5.18 -4.79 18.20
N VAL A 136 -4.01 -4.55 17.58
CA VAL A 136 -3.77 -3.37 16.73
C VAL A 136 -4.77 -3.34 15.57
N SER A 137 -4.93 -4.46 14.87
CA SER A 137 -5.85 -4.55 13.73
C SER A 137 -7.29 -4.30 14.17
N ALA A 138 -7.73 -4.85 15.30
CA ALA A 138 -9.08 -4.62 15.83
C ALA A 138 -9.32 -3.14 16.17
N GLY A 139 -8.36 -2.48 16.82
CA GLY A 139 -8.47 -1.06 17.15
C GLY A 139 -8.53 -0.16 15.90
N TYR A 140 -7.76 -0.50 14.87
CA TYR A 140 -7.78 0.20 13.58
C TYR A 140 -9.09 -0.02 12.83
N LEU A 141 -9.52 -1.28 12.70
CA LEU A 141 -10.73 -1.66 11.97
C LEU A 141 -12.01 -1.17 12.66
N LEU A 142 -12.01 -1.00 13.98
CA LEU A 142 -13.12 -0.34 14.68
C LEU A 142 -13.31 1.10 14.18
N VAL A 143 -12.23 1.84 13.93
CA VAL A 143 -12.30 3.18 13.34
C VAL A 143 -12.79 3.10 11.89
N VAL A 144 -12.30 2.14 11.10
CA VAL A 144 -12.80 1.91 9.72
C VAL A 144 -14.31 1.71 9.72
N LEU A 145 -14.83 0.86 10.61
CA LEU A 145 -16.26 0.61 10.73
C LEU A 145 -17.05 1.86 11.17
N GLY A 146 -16.53 2.63 12.13
CA GLY A 146 -17.15 3.88 12.57
C GLY A 146 -17.22 4.92 11.46
N VAL A 147 -16.13 5.07 10.69
CA VAL A 147 -16.06 5.98 9.53
C VAL A 147 -17.00 5.51 8.41
N ALA A 148 -17.02 4.22 8.11
CA ALA A 148 -17.95 3.65 7.13
C ALA A 148 -19.41 3.86 7.54
N ALA A 149 -19.73 3.68 8.83
CA ALA A 149 -21.07 3.93 9.37
C ALA A 149 -21.49 5.40 9.22
N TYR A 150 -20.58 6.34 9.51
CA TYR A 150 -20.79 7.76 9.28
C TYR A 150 -21.01 8.08 7.79
N ALA A 151 -20.19 7.50 6.90
CA ALA A 151 -20.26 7.71 5.46
C ALA A 151 -21.52 7.10 4.79
N ARG A 152 -22.32 6.28 5.49
CA ARG A 152 -23.54 5.68 4.92
C ARG A 152 -24.59 6.69 4.48
N ASN A 153 -24.63 7.85 5.13
CA ASN A 153 -25.59 8.92 4.82
C ASN A 153 -24.98 9.98 3.90
N SER A 154 -23.83 9.69 3.30
CA SER A 154 -23.22 10.56 2.28
C SER A 154 -23.73 10.21 0.88
N GLY A 155 -23.46 11.07 -0.11
CA GLY A 155 -23.68 10.73 -1.53
C GLY A 155 -22.62 9.78 -2.12
N LEU A 156 -21.66 9.32 -1.30
CA LEU A 156 -20.56 8.44 -1.67
C LEU A 156 -20.34 7.32 -0.62
N PRO A 157 -21.36 6.50 -0.29
CA PRO A 157 -21.21 5.42 0.68
C PRO A 157 -20.21 4.37 0.20
N ALA A 158 -19.51 3.74 1.15
CA ALA A 158 -18.63 2.61 0.87
C ALA A 158 -19.42 1.31 0.68
N GLU A 159 -19.01 0.51 -0.30
CA GLU A 159 -19.54 -0.83 -0.53
C GLU A 159 -19.13 -1.78 0.60
N ARG A 160 -20.10 -2.52 1.14
CA ARG A 160 -19.91 -3.35 2.33
C ARG A 160 -18.89 -4.47 2.13
N ALA A 161 -18.84 -5.07 0.94
CA ALA A 161 -17.89 -6.15 0.63
C ALA A 161 -16.45 -5.65 0.66
N SER A 162 -16.21 -4.44 0.13
CA SER A 162 -14.89 -3.82 0.05
C SER A 162 -14.25 -3.52 1.42
N LEU A 163 -15.09 -3.33 2.46
CA LEU A 163 -14.63 -3.16 3.85
C LEU A 163 -13.98 -4.44 4.41
N GLY A 164 -14.46 -5.61 4.00
CA GLY A 164 -13.86 -6.89 4.34
C GLY A 164 -12.62 -7.16 3.49
N PHE A 165 -12.78 -7.14 2.16
CA PHE A 165 -11.68 -7.27 1.22
C PHE A 165 -11.86 -6.25 0.09
N PRO A 166 -10.88 -5.36 -0.16
CA PRO A 166 -9.49 -5.45 0.31
C PRO A 166 -9.19 -4.76 1.66
N ALA A 167 -10.05 -3.89 2.18
CA ALA A 167 -9.66 -2.95 3.24
C ALA A 167 -9.15 -3.62 4.54
N ALA A 168 -9.91 -4.56 5.11
CA ALA A 168 -9.48 -5.22 6.34
C ALA A 168 -8.24 -6.10 6.13
N VAL A 169 -8.15 -6.79 4.98
CA VAL A 169 -7.00 -7.63 4.65
C VAL A 169 -5.71 -6.81 4.53
N VAL A 170 -5.76 -5.67 3.84
CA VAL A 170 -4.60 -4.78 3.70
C VAL A 170 -4.13 -4.28 5.07
N VAL A 171 -5.05 -3.82 5.93
CA VAL A 171 -4.72 -3.37 7.29
C VAL A 171 -4.04 -4.48 8.09
N VAL A 172 -4.63 -5.68 8.11
CA VAL A 172 -4.08 -6.83 8.87
C VAL A 172 -2.69 -7.21 8.35
N LEU A 173 -2.50 -7.27 7.04
CA LEU A 173 -1.20 -7.62 6.43
C LEU A 173 -0.12 -6.58 6.75
N VAL A 174 -0.46 -5.30 6.69
CA VAL A 174 0.47 -4.20 6.98
C VAL A 174 0.85 -4.15 8.47
N VAL A 175 -0.12 -4.34 9.36
CA VAL A 175 0.14 -4.48 10.80
C VAL A 175 1.01 -5.71 11.08
N ALA A 176 0.69 -6.86 10.47
CA ALA A 176 1.48 -8.08 10.59
C ALA A 176 2.92 -7.88 10.09
N ALA A 177 3.11 -7.15 8.99
CA ALA A 177 4.44 -6.79 8.49
C ALA A 177 5.23 -5.93 9.50
N GLY A 178 4.57 -4.98 10.18
CA GLY A 178 5.17 -4.20 11.26
C GLY A 178 5.63 -5.08 12.43
N VAL A 179 4.73 -5.94 12.91
CA VAL A 179 4.97 -6.91 13.99
C VAL A 179 6.06 -7.94 13.62
N TRP A 180 6.19 -8.28 12.35
CA TRP A 180 7.23 -9.17 11.82
C TRP A 180 8.59 -8.47 11.74
N ALA A 181 8.60 -7.20 11.33
CA ALA A 181 9.81 -6.40 11.17
C ALA A 181 10.46 -6.02 12.51
N SER A 182 9.69 -5.86 13.59
CA SER A 182 10.24 -5.63 14.93
C SER A 182 10.96 -6.86 15.50
N ARG A 183 10.51 -8.07 15.15
CA ARG A 183 11.08 -9.34 15.63
C ARG A 183 12.29 -9.83 14.83
N GLY A 184 12.91 -8.98 14.03
CA GLY A 184 14.06 -9.39 13.20
C GLY A 184 13.67 -10.26 12.00
N ARG A 185 12.42 -10.19 11.52
CA ARG A 185 11.92 -10.89 10.33
C ARG A 185 12.11 -12.43 10.39
N PRO A 186 11.52 -13.12 11.38
CA PRO A 186 11.67 -14.57 11.51
C PRO A 186 11.04 -15.28 10.31
N TRP A 187 11.86 -16.06 9.59
CA TRP A 187 11.41 -16.85 8.43
C TRP A 187 10.78 -18.19 8.83
N GLY A 188 11.10 -18.70 10.02
CA GLY A 188 10.66 -20.02 10.50
C GLY A 188 9.13 -20.23 10.45
N PRO A 189 8.29 -19.31 10.96
CA PRO A 189 6.84 -19.46 10.93
C PRO A 189 6.25 -19.42 9.51
N VAL A 190 6.82 -18.62 8.63
CA VAL A 190 6.39 -18.50 7.22
C VAL A 190 6.68 -19.80 6.46
N LEU A 191 7.82 -20.42 6.78
CA LEU A 191 8.28 -21.66 6.16
C LEU A 191 7.66 -22.91 6.77
N ALA A 192 6.97 -22.82 7.90
CA ALA A 192 6.33 -23.97 8.56
C ALA A 192 5.30 -24.67 7.66
N TRP A 193 4.71 -23.92 6.72
CA TRP A 193 3.76 -24.42 5.72
C TRP A 193 4.42 -24.83 4.40
N ALA A 194 5.72 -24.56 4.24
CA ALA A 194 6.47 -24.92 3.04
C ALA A 194 6.98 -26.37 3.13
N PRO A 195 7.13 -27.07 2.00
CA PRO A 195 7.67 -28.44 1.98
C PRO A 195 9.09 -28.47 2.58
N LEU A 196 9.44 -29.59 3.23
CA LEU A 196 10.73 -29.76 3.92
C LEU A 196 11.95 -29.37 3.07
N ARG A 197 11.93 -29.65 1.76
CA ARG A 197 13.01 -29.29 0.82
C ARG A 197 13.25 -27.78 0.76
N VAL A 198 12.20 -26.97 0.90
CA VAL A 198 12.27 -25.50 0.93
C VAL A 198 12.76 -25.03 2.30
N GLN A 199 12.33 -25.69 3.39
CA GLN A 199 12.82 -25.39 4.74
C GLN A 199 14.33 -25.64 4.85
N GLU A 200 14.80 -26.80 4.38
CA GLU A 200 16.22 -27.16 4.31
C GLU A 200 16.99 -26.23 3.37
N ALA A 201 16.42 -25.86 2.23
CA ALA A 201 17.03 -24.90 1.33
C ALA A 201 17.25 -23.55 2.01
N VAL A 202 16.24 -22.99 2.69
CA VAL A 202 16.32 -21.69 3.37
C VAL A 202 17.19 -21.72 4.63
N ALA A 203 17.38 -22.89 5.24
CA ALA A 203 18.36 -23.05 6.31
C ALA A 203 19.80 -22.83 5.83
N ARG A 204 20.10 -23.09 4.55
CA ARG A 204 21.43 -22.85 3.97
C ARG A 204 21.69 -21.35 3.83
N ALA A 205 22.77 -20.86 4.42
CA ALA A 205 23.19 -19.46 4.34
C ALA A 205 23.30 -18.95 2.89
N ARG A 206 23.75 -19.81 1.98
CA ARG A 206 23.82 -19.54 0.53
C ARG A 206 22.45 -19.26 -0.10
N PHE A 207 21.39 -19.94 0.35
CA PHE A 207 20.04 -19.67 -0.13
C PHE A 207 19.50 -18.35 0.39
N ARG A 208 19.79 -17.99 1.66
CA ARG A 208 19.39 -16.68 2.22
C ARG A 208 20.07 -15.52 1.50
N ALA A 209 21.38 -15.63 1.26
CA ALA A 209 22.12 -14.65 0.46
C ALA A 209 21.60 -14.56 -0.97
N GLY A 210 21.30 -15.72 -1.60
CA GLY A 210 20.69 -15.78 -2.93
C GLY A 210 19.27 -15.17 -2.98
N LEU A 211 18.46 -15.41 -1.94
CA LEU A 211 17.11 -14.86 -1.83
C LEU A 211 17.14 -13.35 -1.59
N GLU A 212 18.02 -12.85 -0.72
CA GLU A 212 18.18 -11.42 -0.52
C GLU A 212 18.66 -10.73 -1.80
N ALA A 213 19.62 -11.34 -2.51
CA ALA A 213 20.04 -10.85 -3.81
C ALA A 213 18.90 -10.86 -4.84
N ALA A 214 18.12 -11.94 -4.90
CA ALA A 214 16.96 -12.04 -5.80
C ALA A 214 15.90 -10.98 -5.46
N LEU A 215 15.62 -10.75 -4.17
CA LEU A 215 14.69 -9.72 -3.71
C LEU A 215 15.20 -8.31 -4.03
N ARG A 216 16.50 -8.03 -3.84
CA ARG A 216 17.12 -6.75 -4.23
C ARG A 216 17.06 -6.54 -5.73
N ALA A 217 17.33 -7.58 -6.51
CA ALA A 217 17.26 -7.53 -7.97
C ALA A 217 15.82 -7.31 -8.46
N ALA A 218 14.85 -8.04 -7.90
CA ALA A 218 13.43 -7.86 -8.18
C ALA A 218 12.95 -6.46 -7.80
N ALA A 219 13.34 -5.95 -6.61
CA ALA A 219 13.02 -4.59 -6.18
C ALA A 219 13.60 -3.54 -7.13
N ALA A 220 14.85 -3.70 -7.56
CA ALA A 220 15.48 -2.80 -8.53
C ALA A 220 14.78 -2.85 -9.91
N GLY A 221 14.41 -4.04 -10.38
CA GLY A 221 13.66 -4.21 -11.63
C GLY A 221 12.27 -3.56 -11.58
N VAL A 222 11.51 -3.79 -10.49
CA VAL A 222 10.20 -3.15 -10.27
C VAL A 222 10.33 -1.65 -10.16
N ALA A 223 11.33 -1.14 -9.43
CA ALA A 223 11.60 0.29 -9.34
C ALA A 223 11.91 0.91 -10.72
N MET A 224 12.68 0.20 -11.56
CA MET A 224 12.96 0.63 -12.92
C MET A 224 11.72 0.63 -13.81
N LEU A 225 10.85 -0.38 -13.69
CA LEU A 225 9.57 -0.42 -14.42
C LEU A 225 8.67 0.75 -14.03
N LEU A 226 8.47 0.98 -12.73
CA LEU A 226 7.62 2.06 -12.24
C LEU A 226 8.22 3.44 -12.55
N GLY A 227 9.54 3.60 -12.40
CA GLY A 227 10.24 4.83 -12.77
C GLY A 227 10.18 5.12 -14.27
N GLY A 228 10.35 4.08 -15.11
CA GLY A 228 10.19 4.19 -16.55
C GLY A 228 8.75 4.49 -16.97
N GLY A 229 7.76 3.87 -16.32
CA GLY A 229 6.35 4.20 -16.49
C GLY A 229 6.04 5.65 -16.10
N ALA A 230 6.58 6.13 -14.99
CA ALA A 230 6.43 7.52 -14.58
C ALA A 230 7.07 8.49 -15.59
N LEU A 231 8.22 8.12 -16.16
CA LEU A 231 8.87 8.89 -17.22
C LEU A 231 8.01 8.92 -18.49
N LEU A 232 7.42 7.80 -18.90
CA LEU A 232 6.51 7.76 -20.05
C LEU A 232 5.30 8.67 -19.85
N VAL A 233 4.70 8.66 -18.65
CA VAL A 233 3.60 9.56 -18.30
C VAL A 233 4.06 11.01 -18.36
N ALA A 234 5.24 11.34 -17.83
CA ALA A 234 5.76 12.71 -17.88
C ALA A 234 5.98 13.19 -19.33
N VAL A 235 6.55 12.35 -20.19
CA VAL A 235 6.74 12.65 -21.62
C VAL A 235 5.39 12.84 -22.31
N ALA A 236 4.41 11.98 -22.05
CA ALA A 236 3.06 12.13 -22.60
C ALA A 236 2.39 13.42 -22.09
N LEU A 237 2.46 13.73 -20.80
CA LEU A 237 1.87 14.98 -20.29
C LEU A 237 2.49 16.24 -20.92
N VAL A 238 3.79 16.22 -21.23
CA VAL A 238 4.46 17.32 -21.95
C VAL A 238 4.02 17.38 -23.41
N TRP A 239 3.90 16.22 -24.06
CA TRP A 239 3.47 16.13 -25.46
C TRP A 239 2.01 16.56 -25.65
N GLN A 240 1.13 16.23 -24.70
CA GLN A 240 -0.28 16.62 -24.65
C GLN A 240 -0.55 17.84 -23.74
N ALA A 241 0.44 18.73 -23.56
CA ALA A 241 0.32 19.84 -22.61
C ALA A 241 -0.90 20.75 -22.83
N GLY A 242 -1.33 20.94 -24.08
CA GLY A 242 -2.52 21.73 -24.41
C GLY A 242 -3.81 21.12 -23.86
N GLU A 243 -4.04 19.84 -24.10
CA GLU A 243 -5.22 19.10 -23.60
C GLU A 243 -5.21 18.99 -22.06
N VAL A 244 -4.03 18.81 -21.47
CA VAL A 244 -3.83 18.81 -20.01
C VAL A 244 -4.23 20.17 -19.42
N GLN A 245 -3.79 21.27 -20.04
CA GLN A 245 -4.10 22.62 -19.59
C GLN A 245 -5.60 22.94 -19.73
N GLU A 246 -6.20 22.57 -20.86
CA GLU A 246 -7.63 22.77 -21.09
C GLU A 246 -8.46 22.00 -20.07
N SER A 247 -8.17 20.70 -19.89
CA SER A 247 -8.81 19.87 -18.86
C SER A 247 -8.66 20.49 -17.47
N PHE A 248 -7.47 20.97 -17.13
CA PHE A 248 -7.19 21.58 -15.83
C PHE A 248 -7.99 22.86 -15.59
N LEU A 249 -8.06 23.74 -16.60
CA LEU A 249 -8.77 25.02 -16.50
C LEU A 249 -10.28 24.84 -16.50
N THR A 250 -10.81 23.87 -17.24
CA THR A 250 -12.23 23.52 -17.26
C THR A 250 -12.70 22.99 -15.91
N LEU A 251 -11.90 22.17 -15.23
CA LEU A 251 -12.27 21.64 -13.91
C LEU A 251 -12.10 22.64 -12.77
N ALA A 252 -11.16 23.57 -12.90
CA ALA A 252 -10.71 24.40 -11.80
C ALA A 252 -10.71 25.90 -12.13
N GLY A 253 -11.90 26.50 -12.06
CA GLY A 253 -12.09 27.94 -12.22
C GLY A 253 -11.45 28.78 -11.12
N HIS A 254 -11.45 28.29 -9.86
CA HIS A 254 -10.91 28.99 -8.70
C HIS A 254 -9.60 28.35 -8.16
N TRP A 255 -8.80 29.13 -7.44
CA TRP A 255 -7.48 28.70 -6.94
C TRP A 255 -7.52 27.45 -6.04
N ALA A 256 -8.49 27.36 -5.13
CA ALA A 256 -8.61 26.16 -4.28
C ALA A 256 -8.93 24.92 -5.12
N GLY A 257 -9.77 25.04 -6.15
CA GLY A 257 -10.07 23.95 -7.09
C GLY A 257 -8.83 23.50 -7.85
N ARG A 258 -7.98 24.46 -8.25
CA ARG A 258 -6.71 24.17 -8.93
C ARG A 258 -5.79 23.36 -8.03
N ILE A 259 -5.69 23.75 -6.76
CA ILE A 259 -4.91 23.00 -5.76
C ILE A 259 -5.52 21.61 -5.55
N CYS A 260 -6.84 21.47 -5.43
CA CYS A 260 -7.51 20.17 -5.31
C CYS A 260 -7.19 19.24 -6.50
N VAL A 261 -7.31 19.74 -7.73
CA VAL A 261 -7.04 18.95 -8.94
C VAL A 261 -5.56 18.55 -9.02
N LEU A 262 -4.64 19.46 -8.67
CA LEU A 262 -3.21 19.15 -8.59
C LEU A 262 -2.89 18.08 -7.54
N LEU A 263 -3.46 18.20 -6.33
CA LEU A 263 -3.27 17.20 -5.27
C LEU A 263 -3.85 15.85 -5.67
N LEU A 264 -5.01 15.84 -6.33
CA LEU A 264 -5.64 14.61 -6.83
C LEU A 264 -4.81 13.98 -7.93
N ALA A 265 -4.32 14.76 -8.90
CA ALA A 265 -3.40 14.31 -9.93
C ALA A 265 -2.14 13.70 -9.30
N LEU A 266 -1.53 14.40 -8.35
CA LEU A 266 -0.37 13.89 -7.61
C LEU A 266 -0.69 12.57 -6.89
N ALA A 267 -1.87 12.46 -6.31
CA ALA A 267 -2.32 11.24 -5.63
C ALA A 267 -2.41 10.01 -6.56
N PHE A 268 -2.67 10.25 -7.84
CA PHE A 268 -2.76 9.24 -8.90
C PHE A 268 -1.47 9.04 -9.70
N VAL A 269 -0.39 9.81 -9.48
CA VAL A 269 0.88 9.61 -10.19
C VAL A 269 1.40 8.16 -10.11
N PRO A 270 1.39 7.47 -8.95
CA PRO A 270 1.85 6.08 -8.90
C PRO A 270 0.93 5.13 -9.68
N ASN A 271 -0.37 5.42 -9.77
CA ASN A 271 -1.30 4.66 -10.61
C ASN A 271 -0.96 4.83 -12.09
N ALA A 272 -0.77 6.08 -12.53
CA ALA A 272 -0.41 6.39 -13.91
C ALA A 272 0.93 5.71 -14.30
N ALA A 273 1.92 5.75 -13.41
CA ALA A 273 3.19 5.05 -13.61
C ALA A 273 3.02 3.53 -13.76
N MET A 274 2.16 2.92 -12.95
CA MET A 274 1.83 1.49 -13.04
C MET A 274 1.11 1.16 -14.36
N TRP A 275 0.14 1.97 -14.76
CA TRP A 275 -0.57 1.80 -16.04
C TRP A 275 0.37 1.95 -17.23
N ALA A 276 1.27 2.94 -17.21
CA ALA A 276 2.27 3.13 -18.26
C ALA A 276 3.32 2.02 -18.28
N ALA A 277 3.70 1.46 -17.13
CA ALA A 277 4.57 0.28 -17.08
C ALA A 277 3.87 -0.95 -17.69
N SER A 278 2.59 -1.16 -17.39
CA SER A 278 1.77 -2.23 -18.00
C SER A 278 1.58 -2.03 -19.50
N TYR A 279 1.45 -0.77 -19.94
CA TYR A 279 1.47 -0.39 -21.34
C TYR A 279 2.78 -0.79 -22.02
N GLY A 280 3.93 -0.37 -21.48
CA GLY A 280 5.24 -0.73 -22.03
C GLY A 280 5.51 -2.23 -22.06
N LEU A 281 4.99 -2.98 -21.08
CA LEU A 281 5.09 -4.45 -21.04
C LEU A 281 4.27 -5.15 -22.14
N GLY A 282 3.29 -4.47 -22.74
CA GLY A 282 2.42 -5.00 -23.79
C GLY A 282 0.94 -5.17 -23.41
N PRO A 283 0.58 -5.72 -22.23
CA PRO A 283 -0.81 -5.95 -21.85
C PRO A 283 -1.68 -4.68 -21.83
N GLY A 284 -1.07 -3.50 -21.60
CA GLY A 284 -1.83 -2.26 -21.57
C GLY A 284 -2.57 -2.03 -20.26
N PHE A 285 -3.60 -1.22 -20.31
CA PHE A 285 -4.53 -0.98 -19.20
C PHE A 285 -5.95 -0.76 -19.72
N ALA A 286 -6.93 -1.12 -18.89
CA ALA A 286 -8.34 -0.92 -19.19
C ALA A 286 -8.79 0.50 -18.80
N LEU A 287 -9.62 1.09 -19.66
CA LEU A 287 -10.28 2.37 -19.46
C LEU A 287 -11.79 2.13 -19.46
N GLY A 288 -12.38 2.08 -18.26
CA GLY A 288 -13.74 1.60 -18.07
C GLY A 288 -13.86 0.09 -18.35
N THR A 289 -15.03 -0.35 -18.80
CA THR A 289 -15.35 -1.77 -19.03
C THR A 289 -15.19 -2.23 -20.48
N ALA A 290 -15.07 -1.29 -21.42
CA ALA A 290 -15.16 -1.57 -22.86
C ALA A 290 -13.97 -1.07 -23.68
N SER A 291 -12.96 -0.47 -23.04
CA SER A 291 -11.81 0.10 -23.76
C SER A 291 -10.50 -0.35 -23.15
N THR A 292 -9.53 -0.66 -23.99
CA THR A 292 -8.20 -1.12 -23.57
C THR A 292 -7.13 -0.44 -24.41
N ALA A 293 -6.18 0.20 -23.73
CA ALA A 293 -5.07 0.89 -24.36
C ALA A 293 -3.82 0.01 -24.30
N THR A 294 -3.32 -0.42 -25.47
CA THR A 294 -2.08 -1.19 -25.62
C THR A 294 -1.11 -0.46 -26.57
N PRO A 295 0.19 -0.81 -26.60
CA PRO A 295 1.14 -0.28 -27.58
C PRO A 295 0.74 -0.51 -29.04
N LEU A 296 -0.04 -1.56 -29.31
CA LEU A 296 -0.40 -1.98 -30.67
C LEU A 296 -1.73 -1.41 -31.14
N THR A 297 -2.67 -1.19 -30.22
CA THR A 297 -4.00 -0.68 -30.52
C THR A 297 -4.64 -0.08 -29.28
N PHE A 298 -5.43 0.97 -29.50
CA PHE A 298 -6.41 1.44 -28.53
C PHE A 298 -7.80 1.29 -29.12
N GLY A 299 -8.54 0.30 -28.59
CA GLY A 299 -9.91 0.00 -29.01
C GLY A 299 -10.94 0.41 -27.97
N GLY A 300 -12.14 0.76 -28.44
CA GLY A 300 -13.27 1.20 -27.62
C GLY A 300 -13.42 2.73 -27.57
N HIS A 301 -14.55 3.19 -27.05
CA HIS A 301 -14.85 4.61 -26.85
C HIS A 301 -15.11 4.84 -25.35
N PRO A 302 -14.07 5.02 -24.54
CA PRO A 302 -14.26 5.16 -23.10
C PRO A 302 -14.89 6.52 -22.79
N ALA A 303 -15.95 6.52 -21.99
CA ALA A 303 -16.47 7.74 -21.39
C ALA A 303 -15.55 8.13 -20.21
N LEU A 304 -14.49 8.88 -20.53
CA LEU A 304 -13.52 9.34 -19.53
C LEU A 304 -13.98 10.67 -18.92
N PRO A 305 -13.81 10.87 -17.60
CA PRO A 305 -13.95 12.20 -17.04
C PRO A 305 -12.85 13.09 -17.58
N ASP A 306 -13.16 14.37 -17.75
CA ASP A 306 -12.15 15.40 -18.00
C ASP A 306 -11.22 15.44 -16.78
N PHE A 307 -10.04 14.85 -16.89
CA PHE A 307 -9.07 14.80 -15.80
C PHE A 307 -7.66 14.91 -16.39
N PRO A 308 -6.82 15.84 -15.90
CA PRO A 308 -5.55 16.16 -16.56
C PRO A 308 -4.62 14.97 -16.80
N LEU A 309 -4.59 13.96 -15.91
CA LEU A 309 -3.76 12.77 -16.14
C LEU A 309 -4.27 11.87 -17.26
N LEU A 310 -5.57 11.90 -17.57
CA LEU A 310 -6.15 11.09 -18.63
C LEU A 310 -5.87 11.68 -20.02
N ALA A 311 -5.47 12.94 -20.13
CA ALA A 311 -4.96 13.52 -21.38
C ALA A 311 -3.64 12.88 -21.84
N ALA A 312 -2.91 12.18 -20.96
CA ALA A 312 -1.73 11.40 -21.33
C ALA A 312 -2.07 10.06 -22.02
N VAL A 313 -3.35 9.68 -22.09
CA VAL A 313 -3.78 8.44 -22.76
C VAL A 313 -3.51 8.56 -24.26
N PRO A 314 -2.97 7.52 -24.92
CA PRO A 314 -2.78 7.52 -26.36
C PRO A 314 -4.06 7.80 -27.15
N ALA A 315 -3.93 8.40 -28.33
CA ALA A 315 -5.05 8.56 -29.25
C ALA A 315 -5.62 7.19 -29.68
N GLN A 316 -6.94 7.16 -29.95
CA GLN A 316 -7.63 5.94 -30.39
C GLN A 316 -7.15 5.49 -31.78
N GLY A 317 -7.15 4.17 -32.00
CA GLY A 317 -6.76 3.57 -33.28
C GLY A 317 -5.50 2.69 -33.21
N PRO A 318 -4.90 2.39 -34.38
CA PRO A 318 -3.69 1.56 -34.45
C PRO A 318 -2.50 2.26 -33.80
N GLY A 319 -1.67 1.50 -33.12
CA GLY A 319 -0.46 1.98 -32.47
C GLY A 319 0.53 2.57 -33.48
N THR A 320 1.15 3.69 -33.11
CA THR A 320 2.19 4.35 -33.91
C THR A 320 3.58 3.92 -33.47
N ALA A 321 4.61 4.27 -34.25
CA ALA A 321 6.00 4.04 -33.85
C ALA A 321 6.36 4.69 -32.50
N ALA A 322 5.74 5.82 -32.16
CA ALA A 322 5.91 6.47 -30.87
C ALA A 322 5.34 5.61 -29.72
N ASN A 323 4.22 4.93 -29.93
CA ASN A 323 3.65 4.00 -28.95
C ASN A 323 4.58 2.81 -28.68
N TRP A 324 5.23 2.29 -29.73
CA TRP A 324 6.16 1.16 -29.61
C TRP A 324 7.45 1.51 -28.87
N ALA A 325 7.84 2.78 -28.82
CA ALA A 325 8.98 3.24 -28.03
C ALA A 325 8.83 2.91 -26.53
N SER A 326 7.59 2.70 -26.04
CA SER A 326 7.32 2.27 -24.67
C SER A 326 7.99 0.93 -24.28
N VAL A 327 8.32 0.07 -25.27
CA VAL A 327 9.05 -1.19 -25.07
C VAL A 327 10.47 -0.97 -24.49
N ALA A 328 11.02 0.23 -24.61
CA ALA A 328 12.30 0.58 -23.98
C ALA A 328 12.26 0.44 -22.44
N VAL A 329 11.10 0.65 -21.81
CA VAL A 329 10.95 0.57 -20.35
C VAL A 329 11.18 -0.84 -19.81
N PRO A 330 10.46 -1.90 -20.29
CA PRO A 330 10.73 -3.25 -19.82
C PRO A 330 12.12 -3.78 -20.21
N LEU A 331 12.69 -3.34 -21.34
CA LEU A 331 14.07 -3.68 -21.70
C LEU A 331 15.08 -3.12 -20.69
N ALA A 332 14.92 -1.85 -20.30
CA ALA A 332 15.76 -1.23 -19.27
C ALA A 332 15.59 -1.93 -17.91
N ALA A 333 14.37 -2.28 -17.53
CA ALA A 333 14.11 -3.02 -16.30
C ALA A 333 14.73 -4.42 -16.31
N GLY A 334 14.65 -5.14 -17.44
CA GLY A 334 15.30 -6.43 -17.63
C GLY A 334 16.82 -6.34 -17.50
N LEU A 335 17.43 -5.28 -18.06
CA LEU A 335 18.86 -5.02 -17.93
C LEU A 335 19.27 -4.72 -16.48
N VAL A 336 18.48 -3.92 -15.76
CA VAL A 336 18.71 -3.65 -14.33
C VAL A 336 18.60 -4.94 -13.52
N LEU A 337 17.55 -5.73 -13.74
CA LEU A 337 17.37 -7.03 -13.08
C LEU A 337 18.58 -7.95 -13.34
N ALA A 338 19.00 -8.10 -14.60
CA ALA A 338 20.16 -8.90 -15.01
C ALA A 338 21.47 -8.40 -14.38
N ARG A 339 21.66 -7.08 -14.27
CA ARG A 339 22.85 -6.50 -13.64
C ARG A 339 22.90 -6.79 -12.14
N PHE A 340 21.77 -6.70 -11.44
CA PHE A 340 21.72 -6.99 -10.01
C PHE A 340 21.89 -8.49 -9.72
N THR A 341 21.29 -9.37 -10.53
CA THR A 341 21.48 -10.82 -10.39
C THR A 341 22.92 -11.23 -10.73
N ALA A 342 23.51 -10.69 -11.81
CA ALA A 342 24.89 -10.96 -12.18
C ALA A 342 25.87 -10.50 -11.09
N ARG A 343 25.70 -9.30 -10.53
CA ARG A 343 26.53 -8.79 -9.43
C ARG A 343 26.48 -9.66 -8.18
N ALA A 344 25.33 -10.26 -7.90
CA ALA A 344 25.19 -11.18 -6.78
C ALA A 344 25.76 -12.59 -7.05
N ALA A 345 25.91 -12.97 -8.31
CA ALA A 345 26.48 -14.26 -8.71
C ALA A 345 28.01 -14.26 -8.73
N VAL A 346 28.67 -13.09 -8.83
CA VAL A 346 30.13 -12.99 -8.79
C VAL A 346 30.62 -13.34 -7.37
N PRO A 347 31.47 -14.39 -7.20
CA PRO A 347 32.07 -14.71 -5.91
C PRO A 347 32.96 -13.56 -5.44
N VAL A 348 32.84 -13.17 -4.16
CA VAL A 348 33.79 -12.24 -3.55
C VAL A 348 35.17 -12.91 -3.58
N SER A 349 36.11 -12.33 -4.32
CA SER A 349 37.51 -12.77 -4.35
C SER A 349 38.12 -12.54 -2.95
N GLY A 350 38.14 -13.59 -2.12
CA GLY A 350 38.72 -13.50 -0.79
C GLY A 350 38.38 -14.64 0.17
N SER A 351 37.26 -15.36 -0.01
CA SER A 351 36.96 -16.54 0.81
C SER A 351 37.47 -17.80 0.11
N ARG A 352 38.74 -18.18 0.38
CA ARG A 352 39.20 -19.56 0.16
C ARG A 352 38.48 -20.44 1.19
N GLU A 353 37.24 -20.83 0.90
CA GLU A 353 36.61 -21.94 1.59
C GLU A 353 37.30 -23.22 1.12
N GLY A 354 38.20 -23.72 1.98
CA GLY A 354 38.72 -25.08 2.02
C GLY A 354 39.05 -25.69 0.67
N ALA A 355 40.30 -25.50 0.22
CA ALA A 355 40.89 -26.38 -0.78
C ALA A 355 40.63 -27.83 -0.34
N TRP A 356 39.91 -28.58 -1.18
CA TRP A 356 39.71 -30.00 -0.99
C TRP A 356 41.08 -30.65 -0.90
N GLY A 357 41.43 -31.15 0.28
CA GLY A 357 42.57 -32.05 0.45
C GLY A 357 42.20 -33.39 -0.17
N ALA A 358 42.59 -33.60 -1.43
CA ALA A 358 42.66 -34.94 -1.99
C ALA A 358 43.85 -35.66 -1.32
N GLY A 359 43.59 -36.39 -0.25
CA GLY A 359 44.62 -37.16 0.46
C GLY A 359 44.17 -37.60 1.85
N GLY A 360 43.45 -38.72 1.91
CA GLY A 360 43.07 -39.37 3.15
C GLY A 360 42.56 -40.77 2.86
N THR A 361 43.48 -41.67 2.51
CA THR A 361 43.36 -43.11 2.75
C THR A 361 43.44 -43.38 4.24
#